data_AF-A0AAU3SKL8-F1
#
_entry.id   AF-A0AAU3SKL8-F1
#
_cell.length_a   1.000
_cell.length_b   1.000
_cell.length_c   1.000
_cell.angle_alpha   90.00
_cell.angle_beta   90.00
_cell.angle_gamma   90.00
#
_symmetry.space_group_name_H-M   'P 1'
#
loop_
_entity.id
_entity.type
_entity.pdbx_description
1 polymer ?
#
loop_
_entity_poly.entity_id
_entity_poly.type
_entity_poly.pdbx_seq_one_letter_code
_entity_poly.pdbx_strand_id
1 'polypeptide(L)'
;MSQPRRTSRRRAWTGLALPALLCALAACSGSPTSGSSTDAAPSASPTPSGPPGTLFDGFHYGGTDDPSLTANGWEVRDGAGSPGIKDTWSGAGASFPSDATAQGGRILQLQASTDGTKQGTKQVEVQSTGTDLFTGTYAARVHFGDKPTTGRNGDHVVQTFFPISPSDSSANYSELDHEYLPNGGWGSVGPQLDNVSWYKADPPDRVNHTSKQRLEGWHILMITAMNGKVTYSLDGKELFTSSGKYVPREKMDIHFSNWFIDLPFTGGPRTWNMKVNWFYYKADEAVSQAEVQKTVDGFYSAGTHYINTVPKS
;
A
#
# COMPACT_ATOMS: atom_id res chain seq x y z
N MET A 1 11.05 15.76 -16.72
CA MET A 1 10.14 16.91 -16.49
C MET A 1 8.94 16.40 -15.70
N SER A 2 9.08 16.35 -14.38
CA SER A 2 8.03 15.90 -13.47
C SER A 2 7.01 17.01 -13.30
N GLN A 3 5.73 16.74 -13.59
CA GLN A 3 4.65 17.62 -13.16
C GLN A 3 4.17 17.19 -11.78
N PRO A 4 3.90 18.13 -10.86
CA PRO A 4 3.45 17.79 -9.52
C PRO A 4 2.06 17.13 -9.56
N ARG A 5 1.89 16.06 -8.77
CA ARG A 5 0.61 15.37 -8.53
C ARG A 5 -0.40 16.40 -8.02
N ARG A 6 -1.52 16.57 -8.74
CA ARG A 6 -2.65 17.40 -8.29
C ARG A 6 -3.49 16.59 -7.30
N THR A 7 -3.53 17.04 -6.06
CA THR A 7 -4.53 16.60 -5.06
C THR A 7 -5.95 16.80 -5.60
N SER A 8 -6.77 15.76 -5.54
CA SER A 8 -8.21 15.84 -5.81
C SER A 8 -8.87 16.85 -4.87
N ARG A 9 -9.31 18.00 -5.40
CA ARG A 9 -10.11 18.98 -4.66
C ARG A 9 -11.56 18.50 -4.62
N ARG A 10 -12.04 18.15 -3.43
CA ARG A 10 -13.47 17.98 -3.14
C ARG A 10 -14.22 19.23 -3.58
N ARG A 11 -15.17 19.10 -4.52
CA ARG A 11 -16.13 20.17 -4.85
C ARG A 11 -17.16 20.26 -3.73
N ALA A 12 -17.07 21.31 -2.92
CA ALA A 12 -18.20 21.80 -2.14
C ALA A 12 -19.25 22.37 -3.12
N TRP A 13 -20.49 21.90 -3.02
CA TRP A 13 -21.63 22.54 -3.66
C TRP A 13 -22.32 23.41 -2.61
N THR A 14 -22.29 24.72 -2.83
CA THR A 14 -23.12 25.71 -2.15
C THR A 14 -23.85 26.53 -3.19
N GLY A 15 -25.15 26.71 -2.97
CA GLY A 15 -26.03 27.66 -3.67
C GLY A 15 -27.40 27.00 -3.91
N LEU A 16 -28.54 27.64 -3.68
CA LEU A 16 -28.87 28.99 -3.26
C LEU A 16 -30.35 28.96 -2.79
N ALA A 17 -30.75 29.94 -1.99
CA ALA A 17 -32.07 30.04 -1.35
C ALA A 17 -33.20 30.62 -2.25
N LEU A 18 -34.43 30.53 -1.70
CA LEU A 18 -35.67 31.34 -1.87
C LEU A 18 -36.86 30.68 -2.61
N PRO A 19 -38.14 31.07 -2.35
CA PRO A 19 -38.75 31.64 -1.14
C PRO A 19 -40.06 30.93 -0.70
N ALA A 20 -40.62 31.41 0.42
CA ALA A 20 -41.80 30.94 1.15
C ALA A 20 -43.15 31.06 0.42
N LEU A 21 -44.12 30.22 0.83
CA LEU A 21 -45.55 30.60 0.89
C LEU A 21 -46.26 29.86 2.04
N LEU A 22 -46.96 30.63 2.88
CA LEU A 22 -47.83 30.22 3.98
C LEU A 22 -49.12 29.55 3.49
N CYS A 23 -49.67 28.61 4.28
CA CYS A 23 -51.10 28.52 4.59
C CYS A 23 -51.35 27.68 5.86
N ALA A 24 -52.42 28.02 6.59
CA ALA A 24 -52.62 27.79 8.03
C ALA A 24 -53.57 26.64 8.41
N LEU A 25 -53.73 26.46 9.74
CA LEU A 25 -54.76 25.74 10.54
C LEU A 25 -54.44 24.26 10.88
N ALA A 26 -54.64 23.69 12.08
CA ALA A 26 -55.45 24.05 13.25
C ALA A 26 -54.97 23.39 14.58
N ALA A 27 -55.14 24.14 15.68
CA ALA A 27 -55.69 23.81 17.01
C ALA A 27 -55.42 22.48 17.79
N CYS A 28 -54.80 22.67 18.97
CA CYS A 28 -55.24 22.30 20.33
C CYS A 28 -54.95 20.92 21.01
N SER A 29 -54.43 21.08 22.24
CA SER A 29 -54.65 20.34 23.52
C SER A 29 -53.85 19.08 23.88
N GLY A 30 -53.13 19.15 25.01
CA GLY A 30 -52.68 18.00 25.82
C GLY A 30 -51.47 18.29 26.72
N SER A 31 -51.67 18.43 28.04
CA SER A 31 -50.69 18.72 29.11
C SER A 31 -49.79 17.50 29.49
N PRO A 32 -48.75 17.65 30.35
CA PRO A 32 -47.47 16.93 30.24
C PRO A 32 -47.45 15.59 30.96
N THR A 33 -46.62 14.66 30.48
CA THR A 33 -46.20 13.47 31.22
C THR A 33 -44.69 13.50 31.41
N SER A 34 -44.28 13.52 32.67
CA SER A 34 -42.90 13.39 33.13
C SER A 34 -42.37 12.00 32.75
N GLY A 35 -41.56 11.93 31.69
CA GLY A 35 -40.78 10.76 31.32
C GLY A 35 -39.30 11.04 31.59
N SER A 36 -38.74 10.37 32.59
CA SER A 36 -37.30 10.31 32.84
C SER A 36 -36.59 9.66 31.63
N SER A 37 -36.06 10.48 30.72
CA SER A 37 -35.14 10.04 29.68
C SER A 37 -33.77 9.77 30.33
N THR A 38 -33.48 8.50 30.58
CA THR A 38 -32.10 8.05 30.81
C THR A 38 -31.34 8.24 29.50
N ASP A 39 -30.56 9.31 29.41
CA ASP A 39 -29.59 9.51 28.35
C ASP A 39 -28.59 8.33 28.38
N ALA A 40 -28.70 7.43 27.40
CA ALA A 40 -27.69 6.43 27.16
C ALA A 40 -26.43 7.14 26.68
N ALA A 41 -25.39 7.13 27.53
CA ALA A 41 -24.08 7.63 27.16
C ALA A 41 -23.60 6.96 25.87
N PRO A 42 -22.95 7.70 24.94
CA PRO A 42 -22.42 7.11 23.73
C PRO A 42 -21.44 6.00 24.10
N SER A 43 -21.73 4.78 23.64
CA SER A 43 -20.81 3.65 23.75
C SER A 43 -19.48 4.06 23.12
N ALA A 44 -18.42 4.09 23.93
CA ALA A 44 -17.07 4.28 23.43
C ALA A 44 -16.82 3.25 22.32
N SER A 45 -16.30 3.70 21.17
CA SER A 45 -15.87 2.78 20.12
C SER A 45 -14.86 1.80 20.72
N PRO A 46 -14.97 0.49 20.43
CA PRO A 46 -14.07 -0.50 21.01
C PRO A 46 -12.63 -0.08 20.74
N THR A 47 -11.79 -0.12 21.78
CA THR A 47 -10.35 0.05 21.64
C THR A 47 -9.84 -0.99 20.64
N PRO A 48 -8.99 -0.62 19.67
CA PRO A 48 -8.44 -1.59 18.74
C PRO A 48 -7.78 -2.74 19.50
N SER A 49 -8.21 -3.98 19.25
CA SER A 49 -7.65 -5.16 19.90
C SER A 49 -6.37 -5.59 19.19
N GLY A 50 -5.24 -5.63 19.89
CA GLY A 50 -3.96 -6.10 19.36
C GLY A 50 -2.77 -5.59 20.18
N PRO A 51 -1.53 -6.06 19.89
CA PRO A 51 -0.33 -5.53 20.53
C PRO A 51 -0.19 -4.03 20.24
N PRO A 52 0.24 -3.18 21.18
CA PRO A 52 0.38 -1.73 20.95
C PRO A 52 1.31 -1.41 19.76
N GLY A 53 1.02 -0.32 19.03
CA GLY A 53 1.86 0.16 17.93
C GLY A 53 1.91 -0.79 16.73
N THR A 54 0.89 -1.62 16.53
CA THR A 54 0.86 -2.65 15.48
C THR A 54 -0.18 -2.32 14.43
N LEU A 55 0.21 -2.41 13.17
CA LEU A 55 -0.70 -2.50 12.04
C LEU A 55 -0.51 -3.86 11.38
N PHE A 56 -1.60 -4.58 11.15
CA PHE A 56 -1.61 -5.84 10.41
C PHE A 56 -2.80 -5.86 9.47
N ASP A 57 -2.58 -6.31 8.25
CA ASP A 57 -3.63 -6.56 7.28
C ASP A 57 -3.34 -7.84 6.49
N GLY A 58 -4.26 -8.80 6.54
CA GLY A 58 -4.21 -10.05 5.78
C GLY A 58 -4.97 -9.99 4.45
N PHE A 59 -5.35 -8.79 4.00
CA PHE A 59 -6.05 -8.49 2.75
C PHE A 59 -7.31 -9.33 2.53
N HIS A 60 -8.09 -9.52 3.59
CA HIS A 60 -9.31 -10.34 3.59
C HIS A 60 -10.56 -9.61 3.08
N TYR A 61 -10.44 -8.94 1.94
CA TYR A 61 -11.52 -8.15 1.36
C TYR A 61 -12.31 -8.94 0.30
N GLY A 62 -13.57 -8.58 0.13
CA GLY A 62 -14.44 -9.15 -0.91
C GLY A 62 -14.13 -8.64 -2.32
N GLY A 63 -13.53 -7.45 -2.44
CA GLY A 63 -13.24 -6.78 -3.71
C GLY A 63 -12.71 -5.36 -3.49
N THR A 64 -12.47 -4.63 -4.58
CA THR A 64 -12.00 -3.24 -4.53
C THR A 64 -13.06 -2.27 -3.99
N ASP A 65 -14.34 -2.63 -4.09
CA ASP A 65 -15.47 -1.84 -3.60
C ASP A 65 -15.90 -2.26 -2.18
N ASP A 66 -15.14 -3.14 -1.53
CA ASP A 66 -15.40 -3.53 -0.15
C ASP A 66 -15.23 -2.30 0.78
N PRO A 67 -16.26 -1.87 1.52
CA PRO A 67 -16.15 -0.70 2.38
C PRO A 67 -15.09 -0.85 3.47
N SER A 68 -14.77 -2.09 3.87
CA SER A 68 -13.70 -2.36 4.83
C SER A 68 -12.31 -2.04 4.27
N LEU A 69 -12.10 -2.03 2.95
CA LEU A 69 -10.81 -1.68 2.34
C LEU A 69 -10.45 -0.23 2.67
N THR A 70 -11.35 0.71 2.34
CA THR A 70 -11.15 2.13 2.65
C THR A 70 -11.24 2.42 4.14
N ALA A 71 -12.11 1.72 4.89
CA ALA A 71 -12.18 1.90 6.35
C ALA A 71 -10.88 1.48 7.06
N ASN A 72 -10.15 0.51 6.50
CA ASN A 72 -8.84 0.07 6.96
C ASN A 72 -7.70 0.94 6.41
N GLY A 73 -8.02 1.98 5.65
CA GLY A 73 -7.05 2.94 5.15
C GLY A 73 -6.33 2.49 3.89
N TRP A 74 -6.92 1.64 3.04
CA TRP A 74 -6.35 1.30 1.73
C TRP A 74 -7.13 1.94 0.57
N GLU A 75 -6.41 2.27 -0.48
CA GLU A 75 -6.91 2.82 -1.73
C GLU A 75 -6.26 2.11 -2.93
N VAL A 76 -7.07 1.86 -3.96
CA VAL A 76 -6.57 1.36 -5.25
C VAL A 76 -6.31 2.56 -6.15
N ARG A 77 -5.08 2.69 -6.66
CA ARG A 77 -4.73 3.82 -7.53
C ARG A 77 -5.41 3.72 -8.89
N ASP A 78 -6.11 4.77 -9.26
CA ASP A 78 -6.72 4.95 -10.59
C ASP A 78 -6.22 6.21 -11.33
N GLY A 79 -5.34 6.98 -10.69
CA GLY A 79 -4.84 8.26 -11.17
C GLY A 79 -3.51 8.22 -11.95
N ALA A 80 -3.26 9.26 -12.74
CA ALA A 80 -2.01 9.43 -13.47
C ALA A 80 -0.78 9.64 -12.55
N GLY A 81 0.42 9.62 -13.13
CA GLY A 81 1.67 9.94 -12.44
C GLY A 81 2.80 8.97 -12.77
N SER A 82 3.97 9.26 -12.22
CA SER A 82 5.14 8.37 -12.18
C SER A 82 5.02 7.34 -11.05
N PRO A 83 5.85 6.27 -11.10
CA PRO A 83 6.74 5.87 -12.19
C PRO A 83 6.01 5.15 -13.34
N GLY A 84 6.76 4.63 -14.31
CA GLY A 84 6.28 3.74 -15.37
C GLY A 84 5.66 4.42 -16.59
N ILE A 85 4.88 3.65 -17.35
CA ILE A 85 4.24 4.13 -18.57
C ILE A 85 3.16 5.16 -18.20
N LYS A 86 3.43 6.43 -18.52
CA LYS A 86 2.59 7.57 -18.16
C LYS A 86 1.11 7.34 -18.50
N ASP A 87 0.20 7.66 -17.57
CA ASP A 87 -1.26 7.60 -17.74
C ASP A 87 -1.83 6.19 -17.98
N THR A 88 -1.19 5.15 -17.43
CA THR A 88 -1.63 3.75 -17.56
C THR A 88 -1.93 3.05 -16.23
N TRP A 89 -1.89 3.76 -15.10
CA TRP A 89 -2.32 3.23 -13.82
C TRP A 89 -3.83 2.95 -13.82
N SER A 90 -4.23 1.78 -13.35
CA SER A 90 -5.62 1.32 -13.39
C SER A 90 -5.93 0.40 -12.22
N GLY A 91 -7.02 0.67 -11.52
CA GLY A 91 -7.50 -0.21 -10.44
C GLY A 91 -8.04 -1.56 -10.91
N ALA A 92 -8.27 -1.75 -12.21
CA ALA A 92 -8.80 -3.00 -12.76
C ALA A 92 -7.87 -4.22 -12.54
N GLY A 93 -6.59 -3.98 -12.25
CA GLY A 93 -5.62 -5.02 -11.93
C GLY A 93 -5.62 -5.46 -10.46
N ALA A 94 -6.27 -4.71 -9.57
CA ALA A 94 -6.32 -5.01 -8.15
C ALA A 94 -7.51 -5.94 -7.85
N SER A 95 -7.26 -6.99 -7.07
CA SER A 95 -8.32 -7.93 -6.65
C SER A 95 -7.91 -8.69 -5.39
N PHE A 96 -8.87 -9.36 -4.76
CA PHE A 96 -8.66 -10.10 -3.51
C PHE A 96 -9.06 -11.58 -3.60
N PRO A 97 -8.49 -12.37 -4.52
CA PRO A 97 -8.89 -13.75 -4.74
C PRO A 97 -8.45 -14.68 -3.60
N SER A 98 -9.09 -15.85 -3.52
CA SER A 98 -8.57 -16.95 -2.70
C SER A 98 -7.29 -17.53 -3.31
N ASP A 99 -6.34 -17.88 -2.45
CA ASP A 99 -5.09 -18.55 -2.84
C ASP A 99 -4.70 -19.57 -1.77
N ALA A 100 -4.72 -20.86 -2.11
CA ALA A 100 -4.44 -21.94 -1.17
C ALA A 100 -2.97 -21.98 -0.69
N THR A 101 -2.07 -21.25 -1.35
CA THR A 101 -0.66 -21.13 -0.95
C THR A 101 -0.40 -19.95 -0.01
N ALA A 102 -1.42 -19.10 0.19
CA ALA A 102 -1.39 -17.99 1.12
C ALA A 102 -1.93 -18.40 2.50
N GLN A 103 -1.32 -17.88 3.55
CA GLN A 103 -1.82 -18.04 4.90
C GLN A 103 -3.17 -17.33 5.03
N GLY A 104 -4.15 -18.00 5.63
CA GLY A 104 -5.54 -17.53 5.66
C GLY A 104 -6.29 -17.65 4.33
N GLY A 105 -5.65 -18.08 3.24
CA GLY A 105 -6.35 -18.48 2.01
C GLY A 105 -6.84 -17.33 1.13
N ARG A 106 -6.38 -16.09 1.35
CA ARG A 106 -6.70 -14.90 0.54
C ARG A 106 -5.47 -14.00 0.41
N ILE A 107 -5.43 -13.23 -0.68
CA ILE A 107 -4.32 -12.35 -1.04
C ILE A 107 -4.85 -11.03 -1.59
N LEU A 108 -4.03 -9.99 -1.56
CA LEU A 108 -4.08 -8.91 -2.54
C LEU A 108 -3.34 -9.38 -3.81
N GLN A 109 -3.99 -9.30 -4.97
CA GLN A 109 -3.36 -9.52 -6.27
C GLN A 109 -3.22 -8.20 -7.03
N LEU A 110 -2.01 -7.97 -7.55
CA LEU A 110 -1.63 -6.84 -8.39
C LEU A 110 -1.30 -7.35 -9.80
N GLN A 111 -2.31 -7.33 -10.67
CA GLN A 111 -2.18 -7.72 -12.07
C GLN A 111 -1.85 -6.53 -12.99
N ALA A 112 -0.65 -6.53 -13.56
CA ALA A 112 -0.25 -5.62 -14.63
C ALA A 112 -0.42 -6.30 -16.00
N SER A 113 -0.69 -5.53 -17.06
CA SER A 113 -0.80 -6.08 -18.41
C SER A 113 -0.27 -5.14 -19.48
N THR A 114 0.21 -5.70 -20.59
CA THR A 114 0.67 -4.94 -21.75
C THR A 114 0.62 -5.76 -23.04
N ASP A 115 0.39 -5.12 -24.18
CA ASP A 115 0.66 -5.66 -25.53
C ASP A 115 1.93 -5.05 -26.16
N GLY A 116 2.63 -4.18 -25.41
CA GLY A 116 3.78 -3.41 -25.87
C GLY A 116 3.42 -2.04 -26.44
N THR A 117 2.14 -1.65 -26.45
CA THR A 117 1.69 -0.29 -26.74
C THR A 117 1.28 0.44 -25.46
N LYS A 118 1.30 1.78 -25.47
CA LYS A 118 0.82 2.58 -24.33
C LYS A 118 -0.66 2.29 -24.04
N GLN A 119 -1.48 2.23 -25.08
CA GLN A 119 -2.94 2.04 -24.98
C GLN A 119 -3.30 0.66 -24.42
N GLY A 120 -2.54 -0.37 -24.76
CA GLY A 120 -2.71 -1.73 -24.26
C GLY A 120 -2.02 -1.99 -22.92
N THR A 121 -1.37 -0.98 -22.31
CA THR A 121 -0.68 -1.12 -21.03
C THR A 121 -1.57 -0.69 -19.88
N LYS A 122 -1.58 -1.51 -18.81
CA LYS A 122 -2.19 -1.20 -17.52
C LYS A 122 -1.22 -1.58 -16.40
N GLN A 123 -0.94 -0.62 -15.54
CA GLN A 123 -0.14 -0.77 -14.32
C GLN A 123 -1.06 -0.72 -13.10
N VAL A 124 -0.67 -1.31 -11.99
CA VAL A 124 -1.54 -1.42 -10.81
C VAL A 124 -0.77 -1.10 -9.54
N GLU A 125 -1.41 -0.34 -8.65
CA GLU A 125 -0.90 0.01 -7.33
C GLU A 125 -2.04 0.03 -6.32
N VAL A 126 -1.76 -0.50 -5.13
CA VAL A 126 -2.59 -0.34 -3.94
C VAL A 126 -1.73 0.37 -2.90
N GLN A 127 -2.28 1.45 -2.35
CA GLN A 127 -1.59 2.33 -1.42
C GLN A 127 -2.40 2.47 -0.13
N SER A 128 -1.70 2.65 0.99
CA SER A 128 -2.35 3.02 2.22
C SER A 128 -2.64 4.53 2.21
N THR A 129 -3.60 4.95 3.03
CA THR A 129 -4.08 6.33 3.14
C THR A 129 -4.22 6.67 4.62
N GLY A 130 -3.60 7.78 5.04
CA GLY A 130 -3.71 8.29 6.41
C GLY A 130 -3.09 7.35 7.45
N THR A 131 -2.10 6.54 7.05
CA THR A 131 -1.52 5.50 7.92
C THR A 131 -0.34 6.03 8.74
N ASP A 132 0.17 7.22 8.44
CA ASP A 132 1.06 8.00 9.31
C ASP A 132 2.23 7.20 9.93
N LEU A 133 2.76 6.21 9.19
CA LEU A 133 3.81 5.29 9.68
C LEU A 133 5.18 5.97 9.61
N PHE A 134 6.09 5.72 10.55
CA PHE A 134 7.37 6.45 10.60
C PHE A 134 8.59 5.56 10.87
N THR A 135 9.03 5.46 12.12
CA THR A 135 10.13 4.60 12.53
C THR A 135 9.58 3.30 13.07
N GLY A 136 10.27 2.19 12.79
CA GLY A 136 9.81 0.87 13.18
C GLY A 136 10.19 -0.22 12.19
N THR A 137 9.46 -1.32 12.26
CA THR A 137 9.64 -2.48 11.40
C THR A 137 8.45 -2.64 10.48
N TYR A 138 8.70 -2.59 9.18
CA TYR A 138 7.77 -2.88 8.11
C TYR A 138 8.06 -4.27 7.57
N ALA A 139 7.03 -5.09 7.37
CA ALA A 139 7.16 -6.42 6.82
C ALA A 139 5.98 -6.74 5.89
N ALA A 140 6.27 -7.40 4.77
CA ALA A 140 5.23 -7.91 3.89
C ALA A 140 5.62 -9.30 3.39
N ARG A 141 4.63 -10.20 3.29
CA ARG A 141 4.80 -11.48 2.61
C ARG A 141 4.28 -11.37 1.19
N VAL A 142 5.19 -11.39 0.23
CA VAL A 142 4.93 -11.11 -1.19
C VAL A 142 5.28 -12.33 -2.03
N HIS A 143 4.48 -12.62 -3.05
CA HIS A 143 4.82 -13.56 -4.10
C HIS A 143 5.25 -12.81 -5.35
N PHE A 144 6.48 -13.02 -5.80
CA PHE A 144 6.96 -12.47 -7.07
C PHE A 144 6.80 -13.46 -8.22
N GLY A 145 6.61 -12.95 -9.43
CA GLY A 145 6.69 -13.72 -10.67
C GLY A 145 7.99 -13.45 -11.45
N ASP A 146 8.62 -14.49 -11.97
CA ASP A 146 9.80 -14.39 -12.85
C ASP A 146 9.47 -14.25 -14.34
N LYS A 147 8.19 -14.46 -14.68
CA LYS A 147 7.66 -14.46 -16.05
C LYS A 147 6.19 -14.04 -16.00
N PRO A 148 5.62 -13.58 -17.13
CA PRO A 148 4.20 -13.30 -17.14
C PRO A 148 3.41 -14.60 -16.99
N THR A 149 2.26 -14.48 -16.35
CA THR A 149 1.26 -15.56 -16.25
C THR A 149 0.69 -15.94 -17.62
N THR A 150 0.66 -15.02 -18.57
CA THR A 150 0.24 -15.24 -19.96
C THR A 150 1.14 -14.48 -20.93
N GLY A 151 1.35 -15.03 -22.13
CA GLY A 151 2.14 -14.37 -23.18
C GLY A 151 3.65 -14.59 -23.07
N ARG A 152 4.41 -13.90 -23.93
CA ARG A 152 5.88 -14.02 -24.04
C ARG A 152 6.58 -13.28 -22.89
N ASN A 153 7.65 -13.85 -22.32
CA ASN A 153 8.47 -13.18 -21.30
C ASN A 153 9.44 -12.13 -21.91
N GLY A 154 9.92 -11.21 -21.08
CA GLY A 154 10.98 -10.25 -21.40
C GLY A 154 10.65 -8.79 -21.06
N ASP A 155 9.43 -8.48 -20.59
CA ASP A 155 9.08 -7.12 -20.18
C ASP A 155 9.95 -6.68 -18.99
N HIS A 156 10.39 -5.41 -18.98
CA HIS A 156 11.05 -4.80 -17.83
C HIS A 156 10.00 -4.37 -16.79
N VAL A 157 9.43 -5.36 -16.11
CA VAL A 157 8.47 -5.17 -15.03
C VAL A 157 9.20 -4.92 -13.70
N VAL A 158 8.57 -4.15 -12.82
CA VAL A 158 9.01 -3.94 -11.44
C VAL A 158 7.87 -4.32 -10.50
N GLN A 159 8.17 -5.18 -9.54
CA GLN A 159 7.25 -5.64 -8.49
C GLN A 159 7.75 -5.11 -7.15
N THR A 160 6.95 -4.30 -6.46
CA THR A 160 7.45 -3.43 -5.39
C THR A 160 6.68 -3.53 -4.08
N PHE A 161 7.40 -3.27 -2.99
CA PHE A 161 6.86 -2.98 -1.66
C PHE A 161 7.70 -1.86 -1.04
N PHE A 162 7.06 -0.76 -0.67
CA PHE A 162 7.79 0.43 -0.22
C PHE A 162 6.96 1.38 0.66
N PRO A 163 7.52 1.85 1.78
CA PRO A 163 7.08 3.07 2.44
C PRO A 163 7.55 4.32 1.67
N ILE A 164 6.66 5.30 1.48
CA ILE A 164 6.95 6.55 0.76
C ILE A 164 6.25 7.75 1.38
N SER A 165 6.89 8.92 1.35
CA SER A 165 6.28 10.18 1.75
C SER A 165 5.03 10.52 0.91
N PRO A 166 4.02 11.18 1.48
CA PRO A 166 2.79 11.53 0.74
C PRO A 166 3.00 12.45 -0.48
N SER A 167 4.16 13.10 -0.59
CA SER A 167 4.47 14.01 -1.69
C SER A 167 5.95 14.00 -2.08
N ASP A 168 6.21 13.73 -3.36
CA ASP A 168 7.55 13.79 -4.01
C ASP A 168 8.26 15.14 -3.82
N SER A 169 7.50 16.23 -3.63
CA SER A 169 8.04 17.57 -3.43
C SER A 169 8.37 17.92 -1.97
N SER A 170 8.13 16.99 -1.04
CA SER A 170 8.38 17.24 0.37
C SER A 170 9.86 17.55 0.63
N ALA A 171 10.12 18.56 1.46
CA ALA A 171 11.48 18.84 1.94
C ALA A 171 12.05 17.67 2.78
N ASN A 172 11.15 16.86 3.36
CA ASN A 172 11.46 15.71 4.20
C ASN A 172 11.28 14.37 3.49
N TYR A 173 11.19 14.39 2.14
CA TYR A 173 10.97 13.19 1.34
C TYR A 173 11.80 12.01 1.81
N SER A 174 11.12 10.89 2.00
CA SER A 174 11.66 9.62 2.44
C SER A 174 10.94 8.53 1.66
N GLU A 175 11.70 7.60 1.09
CA GLU A 175 11.17 6.44 0.38
C GLU A 175 12.14 5.28 0.56
N LEU A 176 11.60 4.11 0.89
CA LEU A 176 12.38 2.92 1.22
C LEU A 176 11.89 1.73 0.41
N ASP A 177 12.61 1.36 -0.64
CA ASP A 177 12.10 0.42 -1.63
C ASP A 177 12.68 -0.99 -1.51
N HIS A 178 11.80 -1.98 -1.72
CA HIS A 178 12.14 -3.24 -2.36
C HIS A 178 11.59 -3.22 -3.79
N GLU A 179 12.46 -3.29 -4.79
CA GLU A 179 12.07 -3.35 -6.21
C GLU A 179 12.62 -4.63 -6.84
N TYR A 180 11.74 -5.58 -7.18
CA TYR A 180 12.13 -6.80 -7.88
C TYR A 180 11.90 -6.68 -9.39
N LEU A 181 12.97 -6.91 -10.16
CA LEU A 181 13.01 -6.81 -11.62
C LEU A 181 13.40 -8.16 -12.21
N PRO A 182 12.45 -9.04 -12.56
CA PRO A 182 12.74 -10.42 -12.98
C PRO A 182 13.51 -10.53 -14.31
N ASN A 183 13.40 -9.51 -15.17
CA ASN A 183 14.11 -9.44 -16.44
C ASN A 183 15.20 -8.34 -16.46
N GLY A 184 15.41 -7.64 -15.35
CA GLY A 184 16.20 -6.42 -15.31
C GLY A 184 15.41 -5.20 -15.82
N GLY A 185 16.15 -4.18 -16.25
CA GLY A 185 15.62 -2.84 -16.52
C GLY A 185 16.68 -1.78 -16.21
N TRP A 186 16.43 -0.53 -16.60
CA TRP A 186 17.35 0.60 -16.36
C TRP A 186 18.81 0.34 -16.81
N GLY A 187 18.99 -0.38 -17.92
CA GLY A 187 20.31 -0.74 -18.47
C GLY A 187 20.96 -1.97 -17.82
N SER A 188 20.30 -2.60 -16.84
CA SER A 188 20.72 -3.84 -16.22
C SER A 188 20.02 -5.04 -16.85
N VAL A 189 20.74 -6.17 -16.95
CA VAL A 189 20.22 -7.43 -17.48
C VAL A 189 20.00 -8.44 -16.37
N GLY A 190 18.91 -9.18 -16.49
CA GLY A 190 18.61 -10.34 -15.66
C GLY A 190 17.98 -10.01 -14.31
N PRO A 191 17.54 -11.05 -13.58
CA PRO A 191 16.77 -10.90 -12.37
C PRO A 191 17.58 -10.21 -11.28
N GLN A 192 16.98 -9.19 -10.66
CA GLN A 192 17.60 -8.46 -9.55
C GLN A 192 16.56 -7.95 -8.56
N LEU A 193 16.98 -7.80 -7.30
CA LEU A 193 16.28 -7.06 -6.27
C LEU A 193 17.10 -5.81 -5.95
N ASP A 194 16.50 -4.65 -6.12
CA ASP A 194 17.06 -3.37 -5.71
C ASP A 194 16.46 -2.96 -4.37
N ASN A 195 17.35 -2.63 -3.42
CA ASN A 195 17.01 -2.01 -2.16
C ASN A 195 17.46 -0.57 -2.17
N VAL A 196 16.54 0.36 -1.98
CA VAL A 196 16.79 1.78 -2.23
C VAL A 196 16.29 2.63 -1.07
N SER A 197 17.12 3.56 -0.59
CA SER A 197 16.71 4.59 0.36
C SER A 197 16.86 5.98 -0.27
N TRP A 198 15.75 6.69 -0.45
CA TRP A 198 15.73 8.01 -1.04
C TRP A 198 15.70 9.11 0.00
N TYR A 199 16.47 10.15 -0.27
CA TYR A 199 16.45 11.43 0.44
C TYR A 199 15.63 12.49 -0.33
N LYS A 200 15.64 12.44 -1.66
CA LYS A 200 14.85 13.33 -2.53
C LYS A 200 14.46 12.63 -3.82
N ALA A 201 13.22 12.86 -4.27
CA ALA A 201 12.76 12.40 -5.57
C ALA A 201 13.40 13.19 -6.73
N ASP A 202 13.47 14.53 -6.62
CA ASP A 202 14.00 15.41 -7.67
C ASP A 202 14.78 16.63 -7.11
N PRO A 203 16.04 16.86 -7.54
CA PRO A 203 16.89 15.91 -8.25
C PRO A 203 17.07 14.63 -7.41
N PRO A 204 17.21 13.46 -8.06
CA PRO A 204 17.28 12.19 -7.34
C PRO A 204 18.51 12.15 -6.43
N ASP A 205 18.30 11.90 -5.15
CA ASP A 205 19.35 11.69 -4.14
C ASP A 205 18.99 10.45 -3.33
N ARG A 206 19.73 9.36 -3.54
CA ARG A 206 19.46 8.04 -2.96
C ARG A 206 20.73 7.23 -2.81
N VAL A 207 20.65 6.20 -1.98
CA VAL A 207 21.62 5.10 -1.92
C VAL A 207 20.90 3.79 -2.19
N ASN A 208 21.60 2.85 -2.83
CA ASN A 208 21.01 1.56 -3.16
C ASN A 208 22.01 0.41 -3.07
N HIS A 209 21.45 -0.80 -3.01
CA HIS A 209 22.15 -2.06 -3.19
C HIS A 209 21.36 -2.95 -4.14
N THR A 210 22.06 -3.60 -5.06
CA THR A 210 21.46 -4.52 -6.04
C THR A 210 21.93 -5.93 -5.77
N SER A 211 20.98 -6.83 -5.50
CA SER A 211 21.23 -8.26 -5.40
C SER A 211 20.81 -8.99 -6.68
N LYS A 212 21.76 -9.68 -7.34
CA LYS A 212 21.49 -10.49 -8.54
C LYS A 212 20.98 -11.88 -8.16
N GLN A 213 19.67 -12.06 -8.21
CA GLN A 213 19.01 -13.30 -7.79
C GLN A 213 17.61 -13.41 -8.39
N ARG A 214 17.12 -14.65 -8.50
CA ARG A 214 15.72 -14.97 -8.83
C ARG A 214 14.91 -15.12 -7.56
N LEU A 215 13.70 -14.58 -7.56
CA LEU A 215 12.80 -14.56 -6.39
C LEU A 215 11.38 -15.05 -6.73
N GLU A 216 11.21 -15.89 -7.76
CA GLU A 216 9.90 -16.51 -8.03
C GLU A 216 9.41 -17.29 -6.80
N GLY A 217 8.25 -16.92 -6.28
CA GLY A 217 7.67 -17.53 -5.09
C GLY A 217 7.39 -16.55 -3.95
N TRP A 218 6.96 -17.10 -2.82
CA TRP A 218 6.66 -16.36 -1.59
C TRP A 218 7.93 -16.01 -0.81
N HIS A 219 8.06 -14.74 -0.45
CA HIS A 219 9.16 -14.20 0.35
C HIS A 219 8.63 -13.26 1.43
N ILE A 220 9.35 -13.13 2.54
CA ILE A 220 9.11 -12.08 3.52
C ILE A 220 10.16 -10.98 3.29
N LEU A 221 9.68 -9.80 2.92
CA LEU A 221 10.50 -8.60 2.76
C LEU A 221 10.33 -7.74 4.00
N MET A 222 11.44 -7.29 4.57
CA MET A 222 11.44 -6.42 5.75
C MET A 222 12.26 -5.16 5.51
N ILE A 223 11.77 -4.07 6.10
CA ILE A 223 12.48 -2.80 6.24
C ILE A 223 12.41 -2.43 7.71
N THR A 224 13.56 -2.33 8.38
CA THR A 224 13.64 -1.90 9.79
C THR A 224 14.34 -0.54 9.84
N ALA A 225 13.56 0.51 10.08
CA ALA A 225 14.02 1.89 10.18
C ALA A 225 14.05 2.32 11.66
N MET A 226 15.19 2.08 12.31
CA MET A 226 15.38 2.32 13.74
C MET A 226 16.81 2.77 14.04
N ASN A 227 17.00 3.48 15.15
CA ASN A 227 18.32 3.84 15.68
C ASN A 227 19.24 4.54 14.64
N GLY A 228 18.67 5.40 13.80
CA GLY A 228 19.41 6.15 12.78
C GLY A 228 19.90 5.32 11.59
N LYS A 229 19.29 4.15 11.34
CA LYS A 229 19.60 3.27 10.22
C LYS A 229 18.33 2.70 9.59
N VAL A 230 18.43 2.29 8.34
CA VAL A 230 17.40 1.48 7.66
C VAL A 230 18.05 0.19 7.21
N THR A 231 17.51 -0.95 7.65
CA THR A 231 18.00 -2.28 7.28
C THR A 231 16.96 -3.01 6.45
N TYR A 232 17.38 -3.49 5.29
CA TYR A 232 16.56 -4.27 4.36
C TYR A 232 16.92 -5.74 4.52
N SER A 233 15.91 -6.59 4.69
CA SER A 233 16.09 -8.03 4.79
C SER A 233 15.12 -8.78 3.91
N LEU A 234 15.54 -9.95 3.46
CA LEU A 234 14.74 -10.91 2.69
C LEU A 234 14.88 -12.27 3.35
N ASP A 235 13.75 -12.87 3.74
CA ASP A 235 13.69 -14.18 4.39
C ASP A 235 14.63 -14.30 5.60
N GLY A 236 14.74 -13.23 6.38
CA GLY A 236 15.51 -13.15 7.62
C GLY A 236 16.99 -12.85 7.41
N LYS A 237 17.43 -12.71 6.15
CA LYS A 237 18.80 -12.34 5.80
C LYS A 237 18.89 -10.86 5.46
N GLU A 238 19.78 -10.15 6.13
CA GLU A 238 20.12 -8.77 5.79
C GLU A 238 20.74 -8.68 4.38
N LEU A 239 20.25 -7.71 3.60
CA LEU A 239 20.72 -7.42 2.24
C LEU A 239 21.48 -6.09 2.18
N PHE A 240 20.97 -5.07 2.86
CA PHE A 240 21.46 -3.71 2.76
C PHE A 240 21.14 -2.91 4.02
N THR A 241 22.05 -2.02 4.41
CA THR A 241 21.79 -1.01 5.44
C THR A 241 22.19 0.37 4.95
N SER A 242 21.26 1.31 5.01
CA SER A 242 21.51 2.74 4.83
C SER A 242 21.45 3.48 6.17
N SER A 243 21.98 4.71 6.22
CA SER A 243 22.05 5.52 7.43
C SER A 243 22.21 7.01 7.12
N GLY A 244 22.30 7.85 8.15
CA GLY A 244 22.50 9.29 7.98
C GLY A 244 21.26 9.97 7.40
N LYS A 245 21.43 10.76 6.33
CA LYS A 245 20.30 11.51 5.73
C LYS A 245 19.23 10.63 5.07
N TYR A 246 19.51 9.35 4.86
CA TYR A 246 18.63 8.40 4.16
C TYR A 246 17.65 7.65 5.09
N VAL A 247 17.59 8.00 6.37
CA VAL A 247 16.56 7.48 7.30
C VAL A 247 15.24 8.22 7.08
N PRO A 248 14.09 7.66 7.50
CA PRO A 248 12.81 8.38 7.48
C PRO A 248 12.91 9.75 8.17
N ARG A 249 12.39 10.78 7.52
CA ARG A 249 12.36 12.17 8.02
C ARG A 249 10.94 12.73 8.12
N GLU A 250 9.96 12.00 7.60
CA GLU A 250 8.55 12.25 7.79
C GLU A 250 7.79 10.92 7.76
N LYS A 251 6.51 10.97 8.15
CA LYS A 251 5.61 9.84 8.03
C LYS A 251 5.38 9.47 6.57
N MET A 252 5.17 8.17 6.35
CA MET A 252 5.08 7.54 5.06
C MET A 252 3.80 6.71 4.97
N ASP A 253 3.26 6.63 3.76
CA ASP A 253 2.25 5.65 3.36
C ASP A 253 2.95 4.39 2.83
N ILE A 254 2.21 3.29 2.70
CA ILE A 254 2.69 2.00 2.19
C ILE A 254 2.12 1.76 0.81
N HIS A 255 2.99 1.41 -0.12
CA HIS A 255 2.61 1.12 -1.48
C HIS A 255 3.07 -0.28 -1.89
N PHE A 256 2.20 -0.94 -2.65
CA PHE A 256 2.53 -2.14 -3.41
C PHE A 256 2.17 -1.90 -4.86
N SER A 257 3.12 -2.08 -5.78
CA SER A 257 2.85 -1.88 -7.21
C SER A 257 3.50 -2.90 -8.11
N ASN A 258 2.88 -3.08 -9.29
CA ASN A 258 3.37 -3.92 -10.37
C ASN A 258 3.25 -3.12 -11.66
N TRP A 259 4.39 -2.74 -12.24
CA TRP A 259 4.44 -1.70 -13.28
C TRP A 259 5.60 -1.93 -14.27
N PHE A 260 5.58 -1.20 -15.39
CA PHE A 260 6.54 -1.40 -16.49
C PHE A 260 7.46 -0.18 -16.66
N ILE A 261 8.76 -0.41 -16.71
CA ILE A 261 9.78 0.63 -16.92
C ILE A 261 9.63 1.25 -18.31
N ASP A 262 9.55 0.39 -19.31
CA ASP A 262 9.47 0.71 -20.73
C ASP A 262 8.65 -0.34 -21.48
N LEU A 263 8.55 -0.21 -22.81
CA LEU A 263 7.86 -1.15 -23.70
C LEU A 263 8.86 -1.59 -24.78
N PRO A 264 9.78 -2.52 -24.46
CA PRO A 264 10.93 -2.81 -25.31
C PRO A 264 10.57 -3.58 -26.57
N PHE A 265 9.38 -4.18 -26.61
CA PHE A 265 8.85 -4.88 -27.78
C PHE A 265 7.32 -4.85 -27.80
N THR A 266 6.77 -4.92 -29.02
CA THR A 266 5.34 -5.11 -29.29
C THR A 266 5.02 -6.58 -29.54
N GLY A 267 3.76 -6.98 -29.34
CA GLY A 267 3.33 -8.35 -29.60
C GLY A 267 1.98 -8.68 -28.95
N GLY A 268 1.71 -9.98 -28.80
CA GLY A 268 0.48 -10.45 -28.13
C GLY A 268 0.39 -9.99 -26.66
N PRO A 269 -0.82 -10.04 -26.08
CA PRO A 269 -1.06 -9.60 -24.70
C PRO A 269 -0.24 -10.42 -23.70
N ARG A 270 0.24 -9.73 -22.66
CA ARG A 270 1.05 -10.28 -21.58
C ARG A 270 0.50 -9.80 -20.24
N THR A 271 0.44 -10.71 -19.28
CA THR A 271 -0.11 -10.43 -17.95
C THR A 271 0.87 -10.84 -16.86
N TRP A 272 1.20 -9.93 -15.96
CA TRP A 272 2.10 -10.13 -14.84
C TRP A 272 1.33 -10.04 -13.53
N ASN A 273 1.57 -10.98 -12.61
CA ASN A 273 0.95 -10.95 -11.28
C ASN A 273 2.02 -10.86 -10.20
N MET A 274 1.86 -9.89 -9.31
CA MET A 274 2.46 -9.87 -7.98
C MET A 274 1.35 -10.15 -6.97
N LYS A 275 1.64 -10.86 -5.88
CA LYS A 275 0.66 -11.14 -4.82
C LYS A 275 1.20 -10.68 -3.48
N VAL A 276 0.32 -10.24 -2.59
CA VAL A 276 0.64 -9.90 -1.21
C VAL A 276 -0.29 -10.69 -0.30
N ASN A 277 0.28 -11.49 0.60
CA ASN A 277 -0.52 -12.25 1.56
C ASN A 277 -0.90 -11.38 2.76
N TRP A 278 0.06 -10.66 3.31
CA TRP A 278 -0.16 -9.76 4.44
C TRP A 278 0.87 -8.64 4.48
N PHE A 279 0.49 -7.55 5.14
CA PHE A 279 1.36 -6.48 5.59
C PHE A 279 1.35 -6.41 7.12
N TYR A 280 2.52 -6.12 7.71
CA TYR A 280 2.71 -5.93 9.13
C TYR A 280 3.61 -4.72 9.37
N TYR A 281 3.26 -3.92 10.37
CA TYR A 281 4.09 -2.84 10.87
C TYR A 281 4.10 -2.83 12.39
N LYS A 282 5.27 -2.55 12.95
CA LYS A 282 5.49 -2.30 14.37
C LYS A 282 6.16 -0.95 14.56
N ALA A 283 5.46 -0.02 15.18
CA ALA A 283 5.95 1.32 15.49
C ALA A 283 7.08 1.29 16.51
N ASP A 284 8.12 2.09 16.25
CA ASP A 284 9.21 2.42 17.16
C ASP A 284 9.95 1.22 17.76
N GLU A 285 9.95 0.10 17.04
CA GLU A 285 10.59 -1.13 17.49
C GLU A 285 11.24 -1.88 16.32
N ALA A 286 12.46 -2.37 16.55
CA ALA A 286 13.12 -3.31 15.67
C ALA A 286 12.73 -4.73 16.11
N VAL A 287 11.95 -5.44 15.30
CA VAL A 287 11.53 -6.83 15.56
C VAL A 287 12.13 -7.77 14.55
N SER A 288 12.48 -8.98 14.97
CA SER A 288 13.03 -10.00 14.06
C SER A 288 11.95 -10.60 13.17
N GLN A 289 12.33 -11.17 12.02
CA GLN A 289 11.38 -11.89 11.16
C GLN A 289 10.63 -13.01 11.91
N ALA A 290 11.33 -13.73 12.79
CA ALA A 290 10.72 -14.81 13.57
C ALA A 290 9.62 -14.29 14.51
N GLU A 291 9.81 -13.12 15.11
CA GLU A 291 8.81 -12.48 15.97
C GLU A 291 7.63 -11.92 15.17
N VAL A 292 7.90 -11.34 14.00
CA VAL A 292 6.85 -10.94 13.05
C VAL A 292 6.00 -12.15 12.67
N GLN A 293 6.62 -13.24 12.21
CA GLN A 293 5.90 -14.44 11.80
C GLN A 293 5.10 -15.05 12.95
N LYS A 294 5.69 -15.15 14.15
CA LYS A 294 4.97 -15.62 15.35
C LYS A 294 3.74 -14.77 15.66
N THR A 295 3.86 -13.45 15.51
CA THR A 295 2.75 -12.51 15.77
C THR A 295 1.65 -12.66 14.72
N VAL A 296 2.02 -12.72 13.45
CA VAL A 296 1.11 -12.94 12.32
C VAL A 296 0.39 -14.30 12.43
N ASP A 297 1.11 -15.37 12.79
CA ASP A 297 0.53 -16.70 13.04
C ASP A 297 -0.51 -16.66 14.17
N GLY A 298 -0.24 -15.86 15.21
CA GLY A 298 -1.18 -15.60 16.29
C GLY A 298 -2.47 -14.92 15.79
N PHE A 299 -2.36 -13.92 14.91
CA PHE A 299 -3.53 -13.26 14.32
C PHE A 299 -4.37 -14.23 13.49
N TYR A 300 -3.73 -15.01 12.61
CA TYR A 300 -4.44 -16.00 11.80
C TYR A 300 -5.09 -17.09 12.66
N SER A 301 -4.41 -17.58 13.70
CA SER A 301 -4.97 -18.58 14.62
C SER A 301 -6.19 -18.05 15.38
N ALA A 302 -6.26 -16.74 15.63
CA ALA A 302 -7.39 -16.06 16.24
C ALA A 302 -8.47 -15.62 15.24
N GLY A 303 -8.32 -15.93 13.94
CA GLY A 303 -9.24 -15.44 12.89
C GLY A 303 -9.22 -13.92 12.70
N THR A 304 -8.14 -13.26 13.13
CA THR A 304 -7.97 -11.81 13.02
C THR A 304 -7.26 -11.49 11.71
N HIS A 305 -7.89 -10.67 10.87
CA HIS A 305 -7.36 -10.29 9.56
C HIS A 305 -6.96 -8.82 9.44
N TYR A 306 -7.30 -8.01 10.45
CA TYR A 306 -6.92 -6.60 10.50
C TYR A 306 -6.72 -6.16 11.94
N ILE A 307 -5.64 -5.43 12.20
CA ILE A 307 -5.34 -4.75 13.47
C ILE A 307 -4.75 -3.39 13.14
N ASN A 308 -5.18 -2.35 13.85
CA ASN A 308 -4.49 -1.07 13.85
C ASN A 308 -4.53 -0.44 15.24
N THR A 309 -3.43 -0.61 15.97
CA THR A 309 -3.17 -0.03 17.29
C THR A 309 -2.03 0.99 17.23
N VAL A 310 -1.69 1.47 16.02
CA VAL A 310 -0.73 2.56 15.84
C VAL A 310 -1.35 3.84 16.43
N PRO A 311 -0.65 4.58 17.30
CA PRO A 311 -1.18 5.80 17.88
C PRO A 311 -1.62 6.78 16.80
N LYS A 312 -2.89 7.20 16.85
CA LYS A 312 -3.35 8.32 16.04
C LYS A 312 -2.67 9.58 16.55
N SER A 313 -2.12 10.36 15.62
CA SER A 313 -1.48 11.64 15.93
C SER A 313 -2.49 12.76 16.06
#